data_AF-A0A1Q8AZW5-F1
#
_entry.id   AF-A0A1Q8AZW5-F1
#
_cell.length_a   1.000
_cell.length_b   1.000
_cell.length_c   1.000
_cell.angle_alpha   90.00
_cell.angle_beta   90.00
_cell.angle_gamma   90.00
#
_symmetry.space_group_name_H-M   'P 1'
#
loop_
_entity.id
_entity.type
_entity.pdbx_description
1 polymer ?
#
loop_
_entity_poly.entity_id
_entity_poly.type
_entity_poly.pdbx_seq_one_letter_code
_entity_poly.pdbx_strand_id
1 'polypeptide(L)' 'MIIYRAFIEGELEAPKQLARVVHNCYFNPQYEEFTSRTMWSLSNAFTSAMKELEAIPRFRATAKVGAFLGAFS' A
#
# COMPACT_ATOMS: atom_id res chain seq x y z
N MET A 1 9.24 0.84 8.38
CA MET A 1 9.89 -0.07 7.41
C MET A 1 8.91 -0.90 6.56
N ILE A 2 7.60 -0.84 6.75
CA ILE A 2 6.63 -1.72 6.06
C ILE A 2 6.64 -1.57 4.53
N ILE A 3 6.72 -0.34 3.99
CA ILE A 3 6.80 -0.12 2.54
C ILE A 3 8.06 -0.74 1.93
N TYR A 4 9.19 -0.69 2.65
CA TYR A 4 10.44 -1.32 2.22
C TYR A 4 10.30 -2.84 2.18
N ARG A 5 9.72 -3.46 3.22
CA ARG A 5 9.51 -4.92 3.26
C ARG A 5 8.58 -5.39 2.16
N ALA A 6 7.48 -4.67 1.94
CA ALA A 6 6.51 -4.99 0.90
C ALA A 6 7.15 -5.02 -0.51
N PHE A 7 7.91 -4.00 -0.90
CA PHE A 7 8.36 -3.85 -2.30
C PHE A 7 9.84 -4.18 -2.55
N ILE A 8 10.71 -3.97 -1.56
CA ILE A 8 12.16 -4.16 -1.70
C ILE A 8 12.57 -5.56 -1.25
N GLU A 9 12.10 -6.00 -0.08
CA GLU A 9 12.28 -7.39 0.37
C GLU A 9 11.35 -8.36 -0.37
N GLY A 10 10.35 -7.84 -1.09
CA GLY A 10 9.46 -8.62 -1.96
C GLY A 10 8.40 -9.41 -1.22
N GLU A 11 8.10 -9.06 0.04
CA GLU A 11 7.06 -9.71 0.84
C GLU A 11 5.64 -9.51 0.23
N LEU A 12 5.47 -8.49 -0.62
CA LEU A 12 4.26 -8.27 -1.41
C LEU A 12 4.56 -8.48 -2.90
N GLU A 13 3.90 -9.47 -3.51
CA GLU A 13 3.91 -9.69 -4.97
C GLU A 13 3.12 -8.58 -5.70
N ALA A 14 3.72 -7.40 -5.79
CA ALA A 14 3.19 -6.24 -6.49
C ALA A 14 4.32 -5.52 -7.26
N PRO A 15 4.00 -4.74 -8.32
CA PRO A 15 5.02 -4.00 -9.06
C PRO A 15 5.78 -3.02 -8.17
N LYS A 16 7.12 -3.05 -8.22
CA LYS A 16 8.00 -2.17 -7.43
C LYS A 16 7.74 -0.67 -7.65
N GLN A 17 7.21 -0.31 -8.82
CA GLN A 17 6.82 1.07 -9.15
C GLN A 17 5.75 1.62 -8.20
N LEU A 18 4.89 0.76 -7.64
CA LEU A 18 3.88 1.17 -6.66
C LEU A 18 4.48 1.60 -5.32
N ALA A 19 5.73 1.23 -5.00
CA ALA A 19 6.38 1.67 -3.78
C ALA A 19 6.41 3.21 -3.67
N ARG A 20 6.67 3.88 -4.81
CA ARG A 20 6.66 5.35 -4.88
C ARG A 20 5.27 5.93 -4.72
N VAL A 21 4.26 5.28 -5.30
CA VAL A 21 2.85 5.71 -5.19
C VAL A 21 2.36 5.57 -3.75
N VAL A 22 2.56 4.41 -3.12
CA VAL A 22 2.23 4.17 -1.70
C VAL A 22 2.95 5.16 -0.79
N HIS A 23 4.25 5.39 -1.03
CA HIS A 23 5.02 6.39 -0.29
C HIS A 23 4.38 7.77 -0.40
N ASN A 24 4.04 8.23 -1.61
CA ASN A 24 3.42 9.52 -1.82
C ASN A 24 2.04 9.60 -1.15
N CYS A 25 1.19 8.57 -1.27
CA CYS A 25 -0.11 8.54 -0.62
C CYS A 25 -0.03 8.55 0.91
N TYR A 26 1.03 7.98 1.50
CA TYR A 26 1.22 7.92 2.95
C TYR A 26 1.89 9.17 3.53
N PHE A 27 2.92 9.70 2.88
CA PHE A 27 3.69 10.84 3.39
C PHE A 27 3.17 12.19 2.89
N ASN A 28 2.49 12.21 1.74
CA ASN A 28 1.86 13.41 1.15
C ASN A 28 0.37 13.13 0.84
N PRO A 29 -0.45 12.77 1.84
CA PRO A 29 -1.85 12.46 1.63
C PRO A 29 -2.63 13.67 1.13
N GLN A 30 -3.58 13.44 0.23
CA GLN A 30 -4.47 14.49 -0.32
C GLN A 30 -5.61 14.86 0.66
N TYR A 31 -5.93 13.96 1.60
CA TYR A 31 -7.01 14.13 2.57
C TYR A 31 -6.44 14.24 3.98
N GLU A 32 -6.94 15.20 4.76
CA GLU A 32 -6.44 15.51 6.10
C GLU A 32 -6.64 14.35 7.10
N GLU A 33 -7.67 13.54 6.89
CA GLU A 33 -7.93 12.31 7.67
C GLU A 33 -6.77 11.29 7.58
N PHE A 34 -5.97 11.32 6.51
CA PHE A 34 -4.84 10.41 6.33
C PHE A 34 -3.49 11.01 6.75
N THR A 35 -3.46 12.26 7.24
CA THR A 35 -2.20 12.93 7.65
C THR A 35 -1.57 12.28 8.88
N SER A 36 -2.38 11.67 9.75
CA SER A 36 -1.89 10.92 10.91
C SER A 36 -1.16 9.66 10.44
N ARG A 37 0.09 9.46 10.88
CA ARG A 37 0.92 8.30 10.51
C ARG A 37 0.56 7.05 11.32
N THR A 38 -0.58 6.44 11.00
CA THR A 38 -1.12 5.25 11.66
C THR A 38 -1.17 4.05 10.71
N MET A 39 -1.50 2.86 11.21
CA MET A 39 -1.74 1.70 10.35
C MET A 39 -2.93 1.93 9.42
N TRP A 40 -3.95 2.66 9.89
CA TRP A 40 -5.13 2.96 9.08
C TRP A 40 -4.81 3.85 7.88
N SER A 41 -4.01 4.91 8.03
CA SER A 41 -3.59 5.73 6.89
C SER A 41 -2.63 4.97 5.95
N LEU A 42 -1.81 4.06 6.49
CA LEU A 42 -0.95 3.19 5.68
C LEU A 42 -1.79 2.23 4.81
N SER A 43 -2.78 1.57 5.40
CA SER A 43 -3.73 0.72 4.66
C SER A 43 -4.45 1.47 3.55
N ASN A 44 -4.86 2.71 3.81
CA ASN A 44 -5.48 3.58 2.81
C ASN A 44 -4.51 3.97 1.69
N ALA A 45 -3.23 4.24 2.01
CA ALA A 45 -2.20 4.52 1.02
C ALA A 45 -1.95 3.32 0.09
N PHE A 46 -1.86 2.11 0.63
CA PHE A 46 -1.77 0.88 -0.17
C PHE A 46 -3.00 0.70 -1.06
N THR A 47 -4.20 0.85 -0.49
CA THR A 47 -5.45 0.69 -1.24
C THR A 47 -5.56 1.71 -2.38
N SER A 48 -5.16 2.95 -2.14
CA SER A 48 -5.15 4.02 -3.16
C SER A 48 -4.16 3.71 -4.28
N ALA A 49 -2.94 3.28 -3.95
CA ALA A 49 -1.95 2.91 -4.95
C ALA A 49 -2.39 1.69 -5.78
N MET A 50 -3.06 0.71 -5.17
CA MET A 50 -3.56 -0.46 -5.90
C MET A 50 -4.67 -0.13 -6.90
N LYS A 51 -5.40 0.98 -6.72
CA LYS A 51 -6.37 1.45 -7.72
C LYS A 51 -5.72 1.83 -9.04
N GLU A 52 -4.44 2.19 -9.05
CA GLU A 52 -3.68 2.49 -10.28
C GLU A 52 -3.31 1.23 -11.11
N LEU A 53 -3.44 0.02 -10.54
CA LEU A 53 -3.28 -1.22 -11.31
C LEU A 53 -4.49 -1.50 -12.20
N GLU A 54 -4.31 -2.04 -13.41
CA GLU A 54 -5.41 -2.53 -14.26
C GLU A 54 -6.27 -3.59 -13.56
N ALA A 55 -7.53 -3.74 -13.97
CA ALA A 55 -8.56 -4.48 -13.25
C ALA A 55 -8.22 -5.96 -12.98
N ILE A 56 -7.47 -6.63 -13.85
CA ILE A 56 -7.13 -8.06 -13.71
C ILE A 56 -6.00 -8.27 -12.67
N PRO A 57 -4.88 -7.50 -12.69
CA PRO A 57 -3.89 -7.50 -11.59
C PRO A 57 -4.42 -6.97 -10.25
N ARG A 58 -5.38 -6.04 -10.25
CA ARG A 58 -5.86 -5.33 -9.06
C ARG A 58 -6.49 -6.26 -8.01
N PHE A 59 -7.35 -7.19 -8.42
CA PHE A 59 -8.06 -8.06 -7.48
C PHE A 59 -7.11 -8.95 -6.65
N ARG A 60 -6.09 -9.52 -7.30
CA ARG A 60 -5.09 -10.37 -6.62
C ARG A 60 -4.17 -9.55 -5.70
N ALA A 61 -3.80 -8.34 -6.11
CA ALA A 61 -2.92 -7.48 -5.32
C ALA A 61 -3.62 -6.96 -4.05
N THR A 62 -4.88 -6.53 -4.14
CA THR A 62 -5.65 -6.07 -2.97
C THR A 62 -5.82 -7.17 -1.92
N ALA A 63 -6.10 -8.41 -2.32
CA ALA A 63 -6.22 -9.53 -1.39
C ALA A 63 -4.91 -9.81 -0.64
N LYS A 64 -3.76 -9.74 -1.33
CA LYS A 64 -2.44 -9.92 -0.73
C LYS A 64 -2.06 -8.79 0.24
N VAL A 65 -2.47 -7.55 -0.05
CA VAL A 65 -2.27 -6.42 0.87
C VAL A 65 -3.02 -6.66 2.17
N GLY A 66 -4.26 -7.11 2.13
CA GLY A 66 -5.04 -7.43 3.34
C GLY A 66 -4.34 -8.47 4.22
N ALA A 67 -3.90 -9.57 3.62
CA ALA A 67 -3.17 -10.63 4.32
C ALA A 67 -1.83 -10.14 4.91
N PHE A 68 -1.09 -9.33 4.16
CA PHE A 68 0.18 -8.76 4.60
C PHE A 68 0.00 -7.80 5.78
N LEU A 69 -0.95 -6.88 5.70
CA LEU A 69 -1.18 -5.89 6.77
C LEU A 69 -1.76 -6.51 8.03
N GLY A 70 -2.57 -7.57 7.91
CA GLY A 70 -3.07 -8.35 9.05
C GLY A 70 -1.98 -9.04 9.88
N ALA A 71 -0.76 -9.21 9.34
CA ALA A 71 0.37 -9.73 10.10
C ALA A 71 1.00 -8.67 11.05
N PHE A 72 0.60 -7.40 10.94
CA PHE A 72 1.13 -6.28 11.72
C PHE A 72 0.07 -5.58 12.60
N SER A 73 -1.17 -6.09 12.62
CA SER A 73 -2.28 -5.58 13.43
C SER A 73 -2.31 -6.20 14.82
#